data_AF-X1UDX9-F1
#
_entry.id   AF-X1UDX9-F1
#
_cell.length_a   1.000
_cell.length_b   1.000
_cell.length_c   1.000
_cell.angle_alpha   90.00
_cell.angle_beta   90.00
_cell.angle_gamma   90.00
#
_symmetry.space_group_name_H-M   'P 1'
#
loop_
_entity.id
_entity.type
_entity.pdbx_description
1 polymer ?
#
loop_
_entity_poly.entity_id
_entity_poly.type
_entity_poly.pdbx_seq_one_letter_code
_entity_poly.pdbx_strand_id
1 'polypeptide(L)'
;MLQKYVCEKNGIKIKNCFIEYINKDYIKQGNVIPNELVLQEDVTGEVNQIDDIEENSEKYIEIMEQKEPPEVSISKKCNRPYECPLKDECRGNLPEYHVLQLTNWRKYWELFEEGILDIKDIPKDEILSSYKDRVIKEAVDGNKVIVNKDKIRNFLNELQYPLYYLDFETFDTAIPIFDQSRPYQKIPFQYSLHIQDENNKVKHFDFLARSEKDPRPELLDRLGKEIGQTGSVIVFNKTFEIGVLKKLAEDFPEYESFI
;
A
#
# COMPACT_ATOMS: atom_id res chain seq x y z
N MET A 1 25.47 3.13 10.68
CA MET A 1 26.45 3.02 9.57
C MET A 1 27.12 4.39 9.39
N LEU A 2 26.60 5.31 8.58
CA LEU A 2 27.14 6.68 8.46
C LEU A 2 27.25 7.42 9.80
N GLN A 3 26.21 7.38 10.63
CA GLN A 3 26.22 8.04 11.95
C GLN A 3 27.37 7.57 12.85
N LYS A 4 27.66 6.26 12.87
CA LYS A 4 28.78 5.68 13.62
C LYS A 4 30.11 6.22 13.08
N TYR A 5 30.30 6.14 11.76
CA TYR A 5 31.50 6.63 11.09
C TYR A 5 31.79 8.10 11.41
N VAL A 6 30.77 8.96 11.33
CA VAL A 6 30.88 10.39 11.68
C VAL A 6 31.26 10.58 13.15
N CYS A 7 30.63 9.86 14.08
CA CYS A 7 30.96 9.94 15.50
C CYS A 7 32.42 9.57 15.77
N GLU A 8 32.89 8.46 15.18
CA GLU A 8 34.25 7.96 15.40
C GLU A 8 35.31 8.88 14.78
N LYS A 9 35.06 9.45 13.59
CA LYS A 9 35.95 10.48 12.99
C LYS A 9 36.02 11.75 13.84
N ASN A 10 34.99 12.04 14.64
CA ASN A 10 34.96 13.15 15.59
C ASN A 10 35.46 12.76 17.00
N GLY A 11 36.12 11.61 17.15
CA GLY A 11 36.73 11.17 18.41
C GLY A 11 35.77 10.53 19.41
N ILE A 12 34.50 10.31 19.03
CA ILE A 12 33.51 9.63 19.88
C ILE A 12 33.57 8.12 19.58
N LYS A 13 34.10 7.34 20.52
CA LYS A 13 34.20 5.89 20.38
C LYS A 13 32.84 5.22 20.61
N ILE A 14 32.26 4.66 19.55
CA ILE A 14 30.98 3.93 19.62
C ILE A 14 31.25 2.45 19.90
N LYS A 15 30.82 1.97 21.07
CA LYS A 15 31.01 0.57 21.49
C LYS A 15 29.97 -0.38 20.92
N ASN A 16 28.71 0.04 20.93
CA ASN A 16 27.57 -0.77 20.54
C ASN A 16 26.63 0.06 19.66
N CYS A 17 25.96 -0.60 18.72
CA CYS A 17 24.93 -0.04 17.87
C CYS A 17 23.70 -0.93 17.98
N PHE A 18 22.55 -0.32 18.24
CA PHE A 18 21.29 -1.03 18.37
C PHE A 18 20.25 -0.45 17.42
N ILE A 19 19.36 -1.29 16.93
CA ILE A 19 18.10 -0.87 16.30
C ILE A 19 17.00 -1.12 17.31
N GLU A 20 16.20 -0.08 17.56
CA GLU A 20 14.96 -0.17 18.32
C GLU A 20 13.79 -0.16 17.35
N TYR A 21 12.87 -1.11 17.53
CA TYR A 21 11.69 -1.22 16.69
C TYR A 21 10.48 -1.73 17.47
N ILE A 22 9.29 -1.41 16.95
CA ILE A 22 8.04 -1.78 17.59
C ILE A 22 7.77 -3.28 17.42
N ASN A 23 7.50 -3.96 18.53
CA ASN A 23 7.02 -5.33 18.57
C ASN A 23 5.59 -5.41 17.99
N LYS A 24 5.45 -5.85 16.75
CA LYS A 24 4.14 -5.99 16.09
C LYS A 24 3.24 -7.03 16.74
N ASP A 25 3.80 -7.95 17.53
CA ASP A 25 3.07 -8.99 18.24
C ASP A 25 2.61 -8.56 19.64
N TYR A 26 2.98 -7.37 20.10
CA TYR A 26 2.52 -6.82 21.37
C TYR A 26 1.00 -6.66 21.37
N ILE A 27 0.34 -7.15 22.42
CA ILE A 27 -1.09 -6.97 22.67
C ILE A 27 -1.25 -6.16 23.94
N LYS A 28 -1.91 -5.01 23.86
CA LYS A 28 -2.14 -4.18 25.03
C LYS A 28 -3.14 -4.83 26.00
N GLN A 29 -2.75 -4.89 27.28
CA GLN A 29 -3.56 -5.32 28.41
C GLN A 29 -3.42 -4.29 29.55
N GLY A 30 -4.34 -3.35 29.65
CA GLY A 30 -4.24 -2.27 30.63
C GLY A 30 -3.14 -1.28 30.27
N ASN A 31 -2.16 -1.08 31.16
CA ASN A 31 -1.07 -0.12 30.91
C ASN A 31 -0.05 -0.67 29.91
N VAL A 32 0.49 0.20 29.06
CA VAL A 32 1.56 -0.16 28.12
C VAL A 32 2.82 -0.53 28.89
N ILE A 33 3.46 -1.63 28.51
CA ILE A 33 4.74 -2.10 29.05
C ILE A 33 5.84 -1.79 28.03
N PRO A 34 6.67 -0.73 28.22
CA PRO A 34 7.59 -0.27 27.19
C PRO A 34 8.58 -1.33 26.70
N ASN A 35 9.09 -2.17 27.61
CA ASN A 35 10.06 -3.22 27.29
C ASN A 35 9.46 -4.38 26.48
N GLU A 36 8.14 -4.52 26.46
CA GLU A 36 7.46 -5.52 25.61
C GLU A 36 7.01 -4.91 24.28
N LEU A 37 6.76 -3.60 24.25
CA LEU A 37 6.34 -2.85 23.06
C LEU A 37 7.53 -2.55 22.14
N VAL A 38 8.70 -2.25 22.69
CA VAL A 38 9.90 -1.90 21.93
C VAL A 38 10.94 -3.00 22.07
N LEU A 39 11.30 -3.61 20.95
CA LEU A 39 12.38 -4.57 20.86
C LEU A 39 13.67 -3.86 20.49
N GLN A 40 14.78 -4.41 20.98
CA GLN A 40 16.12 -3.90 20.73
C GLN A 40 16.97 -5.03 20.17
N GLU A 41 17.64 -4.76 19.05
CA GLU A 41 18.52 -5.70 18.37
C GLU A 41 19.93 -5.11 18.27
N ASP A 42 20.93 -5.86 18.72
CA ASP A 42 22.34 -5.46 18.57
C ASP A 42 22.77 -5.70 17.13
N VAL A 43 23.10 -4.61 16.43
CA VAL A 43 23.56 -4.63 15.03
C VAL A 43 25.02 -4.17 14.92
N THR A 44 25.77 -4.23 16.02
CA THR A 44 27.16 -3.74 16.07
C THR A 44 28.04 -4.48 15.07
N GLY A 45 27.85 -5.79 14.92
CA GLY A 45 28.63 -6.62 14.00
C GLY A 45 28.40 -6.24 12.54
N GLU A 46 27.14 -6.08 12.15
CA GLU A 46 26.67 -5.71 10.81
C GLU A 46 27.17 -4.32 10.44
N VAL A 47 27.05 -3.36 11.36
CA VAL A 47 27.52 -1.98 11.14
C VAL A 47 29.04 -1.92 10.99
N ASN A 48 29.80 -2.80 11.65
CA ASN A 48 31.26 -2.86 11.56
C ASN A 48 31.78 -3.42 10.23
N GLN A 49 30.94 -4.17 9.50
CA GLN A 49 31.34 -4.77 8.22
C GLN A 49 31.28 -3.79 7.05
N ILE A 50 30.78 -2.57 7.27
CA ILE A 50 30.58 -1.58 6.23
C ILE A 50 31.78 -0.64 6.18
N ASP A 51 32.51 -0.70 5.08
CA ASP A 51 33.77 0.00 4.84
C ASP A 51 33.71 1.02 3.70
N ASP A 52 32.61 1.07 2.95
CA ASP A 52 32.42 1.92 1.78
C ASP A 52 31.93 3.35 2.09
N ILE A 53 31.77 3.70 3.37
CA ILE A 53 31.18 4.99 3.76
C ILE A 53 32.03 6.17 3.32
N GLU A 54 33.36 6.09 3.47
CA GLU A 54 34.28 7.17 3.11
C GLU A 54 34.28 7.40 1.59
N GLU A 55 34.49 6.33 0.82
CA GLU A 55 34.47 6.37 -0.65
C GLU A 55 33.12 6.87 -1.20
N ASN A 56 32.00 6.36 -0.67
CA ASN A 56 30.68 6.81 -1.10
C ASN A 56 30.44 8.30 -0.75
N SER A 57 30.94 8.76 0.41
CA SER A 57 30.77 10.15 0.82
C SER A 57 31.51 11.11 -0.10
N GLU A 58 32.76 10.81 -0.47
CA GLU A 58 33.54 11.59 -1.43
C GLU A 58 32.82 11.67 -2.78
N LYS A 59 32.36 10.52 -3.29
CA LYS A 59 31.60 10.44 -4.53
C LYS A 59 30.31 11.27 -4.50
N TYR A 60 29.57 11.27 -3.39
CA TYR A 60 28.35 12.07 -3.28
C TYR A 60 28.64 13.56 -3.24
N ILE A 61 29.72 13.99 -2.56
CA ILE A 61 30.15 15.39 -2.54
C ILE A 61 30.54 15.84 -3.96
N GLU A 62 31.34 15.03 -4.68
CA GLU A 62 31.71 15.33 -6.07
C GLU A 62 30.48 15.51 -6.97
N ILE A 63 29.47 14.66 -6.81
CA ILE A 63 28.20 14.78 -7.57
C ILE A 63 27.47 16.08 -7.20
N MET A 64 27.43 16.44 -5.91
CA MET A 64 26.76 17.66 -5.44
C MET A 64 27.44 18.95 -5.89
N GLU A 65 28.75 18.92 -6.11
CA GLU A 65 29.54 20.08 -6.56
C GLU A 65 29.49 20.29 -8.08
N GLN A 66 28.95 19.33 -8.84
CA GLN A 66 28.77 19.48 -10.28
C GLN A 66 27.75 20.58 -10.59
N LYS A 67 28.07 21.41 -11.60
CA LYS A 67 27.17 22.47 -12.09
C LYS A 67 25.95 21.91 -12.82
N GLU A 68 26.11 20.75 -13.43
CA GLU A 68 25.08 20.05 -14.18
C GLU A 68 24.87 18.67 -13.54
N PRO A 69 23.63 18.19 -13.45
CA PRO A 69 23.36 16.87 -12.89
C PRO A 69 24.03 15.78 -13.74
N PRO A 70 24.48 14.67 -13.12
CA PRO A 70 25.03 13.56 -13.86
C PRO A 70 23.99 13.01 -14.85
N GLU A 71 24.46 12.59 -16.02
CA GLU A 71 23.58 12.00 -17.03
C GLU A 71 23.14 10.60 -16.56
N VAL A 72 21.87 10.48 -16.15
CA VAL A 72 21.27 9.23 -15.67
C VAL A 72 20.12 8.83 -16.57
N SER A 73 20.22 7.65 -17.17
CA SER A 73 19.15 7.09 -18.01
C SER A 73 18.06 6.42 -17.16
N ILE A 74 16.82 6.51 -17.65
CA ILE A 74 15.69 5.76 -17.09
C ILE A 74 16.01 4.26 -17.13
N SER A 75 15.87 3.58 -15.99
CA SER A 75 16.24 2.17 -15.88
C SER A 75 15.47 1.44 -14.77
N LYS A 76 15.72 0.13 -14.66
CA LYS A 76 15.23 -0.74 -13.57
C LYS A 76 15.53 -0.18 -12.16
N LYS A 77 16.51 0.73 -12.03
CA LYS A 77 16.89 1.38 -10.77
C LYS A 77 15.91 2.48 -10.32
N CYS A 78 15.03 2.98 -11.20
CA CYS A 78 14.09 4.04 -10.87
C CYS A 78 13.06 3.69 -9.77
N ASN A 79 12.95 2.41 -9.38
CA ASN A 79 12.08 1.99 -8.28
C ASN A 79 12.84 1.12 -7.24
N ARG A 80 14.16 1.30 -7.12
CA ARG A 80 15.00 0.51 -6.20
C ARG A 80 16.08 1.38 -5.55
N PRO A 81 16.28 1.31 -4.22
CA PRO A 81 15.48 0.55 -3.24
C PRO A 81 14.09 1.17 -2.97
N TYR A 82 13.92 2.45 -3.29
CA TYR A 82 12.66 3.19 -3.21
C TYR A 82 12.34 3.81 -4.57
N GLU A 83 11.15 4.39 -4.70
CA GLU A 83 10.80 5.17 -5.89
C GLU A 83 11.76 6.36 -6.07
N CYS A 84 12.28 6.53 -7.27
CA CYS A 84 13.15 7.64 -7.61
C CYS A 84 12.36 8.95 -7.56
N PRO A 85 12.83 9.97 -6.82
CA PRO A 85 12.12 11.24 -6.70
C PRO A 85 12.09 12.05 -8.00
N LEU A 86 12.94 11.73 -8.97
CA LEU A 86 13.02 12.40 -10.28
C LEU A 86 12.27 11.65 -11.39
N LYS A 87 11.45 10.66 -11.03
CA LYS A 87 10.86 9.72 -11.99
C LYS A 87 9.92 10.43 -12.97
N ASP A 88 9.15 11.40 -12.51
CA ASP A 88 8.19 12.12 -13.34
C ASP A 88 8.90 13.09 -14.28
N GLU A 89 9.94 13.77 -13.81
CA GLU A 89 10.78 14.66 -14.62
C GLU A 89 11.52 13.88 -15.70
N CYS A 90 12.15 12.76 -15.35
CA CYS A 90 12.85 11.92 -16.32
C CYS A 90 11.87 11.34 -17.37
N ARG A 91 10.67 10.93 -16.95
CA ARG A 91 9.66 10.34 -17.85
C ARG A 91 8.84 11.37 -18.61
N GLY A 92 8.83 12.64 -18.20
CA GLY A 92 8.09 13.70 -18.89
C GLY A 92 8.54 13.95 -20.33
N ASN A 93 9.75 13.51 -20.69
CA ASN A 93 10.27 13.56 -22.05
C ASN A 93 9.84 12.35 -22.91
N LEU A 94 9.14 11.36 -22.34
CA LEU A 94 8.64 10.21 -23.08
C LEU A 94 7.34 10.54 -23.81
N PRO A 95 6.97 9.75 -24.83
CA PRO A 95 5.67 9.86 -25.48
C PRO A 95 4.50 9.73 -24.50
N GLU A 96 3.36 10.34 -24.84
CA GLU A 96 2.12 10.29 -24.04
C GLU A 96 1.74 8.85 -23.66
N TYR A 97 1.86 7.91 -24.60
CA TYR A 97 1.58 6.49 -24.40
C TYR A 97 2.88 5.67 -24.42
N HIS A 98 3.80 5.96 -23.50
CA HIS A 98 5.08 5.27 -23.46
C HIS A 98 4.99 3.83 -22.92
N VAL A 99 5.90 2.95 -23.36
CA VAL A 99 5.90 1.52 -23.01
C VAL A 99 5.98 1.25 -21.50
N LEU A 100 6.56 2.16 -20.71
CA LEU A 100 6.63 2.02 -19.24
C LEU A 100 5.26 2.12 -18.53
N GLN A 101 4.16 2.36 -19.25
CA GLN A 101 2.78 2.29 -18.74
C GLN A 101 2.18 0.87 -18.83
N LEU A 102 2.86 -0.06 -19.50
CA LEU A 102 2.46 -1.47 -19.53
C LEU A 102 2.58 -2.10 -18.14
N THR A 103 1.75 -3.11 -17.89
CA THR A 103 1.64 -3.78 -16.58
C THR A 103 2.69 -4.88 -16.39
N ASN A 104 3.13 -5.55 -17.45
CA ASN A 104 4.20 -6.54 -17.36
C ASN A 104 5.57 -5.87 -17.30
N TRP A 105 6.09 -5.73 -16.09
CA TRP A 105 7.36 -5.05 -15.85
C TRP A 105 8.58 -5.76 -16.48
N ARG A 106 8.50 -7.01 -16.93
CA ARG A 106 9.65 -7.61 -17.63
C ARG A 106 9.66 -7.12 -19.08
N LYS A 107 8.51 -7.20 -19.74
CA LYS A 107 8.36 -6.85 -21.15
C LYS A 107 8.52 -5.35 -21.40
N TYR A 108 8.01 -4.49 -20.51
CA TYR A 108 8.13 -3.05 -20.72
C TYR A 108 9.59 -2.53 -20.70
N TRP A 109 10.51 -3.22 -20.01
CA TRP A 109 11.92 -2.86 -19.89
C TRP A 109 12.69 -3.42 -21.06
N GLU A 110 12.36 -4.63 -21.50
CA GLU A 110 12.86 -5.22 -22.74
C GLU A 110 12.60 -4.28 -23.92
N LEU A 111 11.34 -3.87 -24.12
CA LEU A 111 10.96 -2.91 -25.17
C LEU A 111 11.69 -1.57 -25.03
N PHE A 112 11.77 -1.04 -23.81
CA PHE A 112 12.44 0.23 -23.54
C PHE A 112 13.96 0.16 -23.81
N GLU A 113 14.62 -0.94 -23.41
CA GLU A 113 16.05 -1.19 -23.64
C GLU A 113 16.36 -1.41 -25.13
N GLU A 114 15.39 -1.89 -25.91
CA GLU A 114 15.45 -1.97 -27.39
C GLU A 114 15.21 -0.62 -28.10
N GLY A 115 14.91 0.44 -27.33
CA GLY A 115 14.64 1.78 -27.88
C GLY A 115 13.21 2.01 -28.34
N ILE A 116 12.29 1.08 -28.06
CA ILE A 116 10.86 1.25 -28.33
C ILE A 116 10.25 2.03 -27.17
N LEU A 117 10.03 3.33 -27.39
CA LEU A 117 9.56 4.24 -26.33
C LEU A 117 8.03 4.38 -26.30
N ASP A 118 7.37 4.40 -27.47
CA ASP A 118 5.93 4.56 -27.63
C ASP A 118 5.25 3.19 -27.83
N ILE A 119 4.07 2.98 -27.22
CA ILE A 119 3.28 1.76 -27.37
C ILE A 119 2.86 1.53 -28.83
N LYS A 120 2.66 2.60 -29.60
CA LYS A 120 2.31 2.49 -31.02
C LYS A 120 3.45 1.90 -31.88
N ASP A 121 4.70 2.05 -31.41
CA ASP A 121 5.90 1.60 -32.12
C ASP A 121 6.24 0.13 -31.82
N ILE A 122 5.50 -0.52 -30.92
CA ILE A 122 5.63 -1.96 -30.64
C ILE A 122 5.29 -2.75 -31.93
N PRO A 123 6.19 -3.63 -32.42
CA PRO A 123 5.97 -4.45 -33.61
C PRO A 123 4.67 -5.25 -33.52
N LYS A 124 4.01 -5.45 -34.67
CA LYS A 124 2.70 -6.13 -34.72
C LYS A 124 2.77 -7.62 -34.38
N ASP A 125 3.91 -8.24 -34.62
CA ASP A 125 4.24 -9.63 -34.33
C ASP A 125 4.74 -9.84 -32.89
N GLU A 126 4.96 -8.75 -32.15
CA GLU A 126 5.38 -8.80 -30.75
C GLU A 126 4.27 -9.39 -29.86
N ILE A 127 4.63 -10.40 -29.05
CA ILE A 127 3.68 -11.14 -28.25
C ILE A 127 3.63 -10.55 -26.84
N LEU A 128 2.64 -9.70 -26.60
CA LEU A 128 2.30 -9.25 -25.24
C LEU A 128 1.52 -10.35 -24.50
N SER A 129 2.18 -11.09 -23.62
CA SER A 129 1.58 -12.21 -22.87
C SER A 129 0.50 -11.78 -21.88
N SER A 130 0.58 -10.57 -21.33
CA SER A 130 -0.44 -9.98 -20.45
C SER A 130 -1.69 -9.59 -21.22
N TYR A 131 -2.86 -10.07 -20.78
CA TYR A 131 -4.14 -9.63 -21.34
C TYR A 131 -4.35 -8.12 -21.19
N LYS A 132 -3.94 -7.54 -20.05
CA LYS A 132 -4.06 -6.09 -19.82
C LYS A 132 -3.21 -5.29 -20.81
N ASP A 133 -1.98 -5.73 -21.07
CA ASP A 133 -1.08 -5.05 -22.00
C ASP A 133 -1.58 -5.12 -23.44
N ARG A 134 -2.18 -6.25 -23.84
CA ARG A 134 -2.87 -6.35 -25.15
C ARG A 134 -4.02 -5.35 -25.27
N VAL A 135 -4.82 -5.19 -24.22
CA VAL A 135 -5.92 -4.22 -24.20
C VAL A 135 -5.40 -2.78 -24.23
N ILE A 136 -4.34 -2.47 -23.46
CA ILE A 136 -3.70 -1.14 -23.49
C ILE A 136 -3.21 -0.83 -24.91
N LYS A 137 -2.48 -1.75 -25.54
CA LYS A 137 -2.00 -1.58 -26.92
C LYS A 137 -3.14 -1.39 -27.91
N GLU A 138 -4.20 -2.21 -27.84
CA GLU A 138 -5.37 -2.06 -28.72
C GLU A 138 -6.07 -0.70 -28.53
N ALA A 139 -6.15 -0.20 -27.30
CA ALA A 139 -6.75 1.09 -26.99
C ALA A 139 -5.92 2.24 -27.58
N VAL A 140 -4.59 2.19 -27.43
CA VAL A 140 -3.65 3.18 -27.96
C VAL A 140 -3.66 3.16 -29.50
N ASP A 141 -3.47 1.98 -30.12
CA ASP A 141 -3.44 1.82 -31.58
C ASP A 141 -4.76 2.27 -32.23
N GLY A 142 -5.89 2.02 -31.56
CA GLY A 142 -7.22 2.39 -32.04
C GLY A 142 -7.71 3.77 -31.61
N ASN A 143 -6.93 4.50 -30.79
CA ASN A 143 -7.34 5.73 -30.11
C ASN A 143 -8.78 5.66 -29.55
N LYS A 144 -9.07 4.59 -28.82
CA LYS A 144 -10.44 4.27 -28.38
C LYS A 144 -10.49 3.79 -26.94
N VAL A 145 -11.58 4.10 -26.26
CA VAL A 145 -11.89 3.53 -24.96
C VAL A 145 -12.39 2.10 -25.15
N ILE A 146 -11.71 1.13 -24.53
CA ILE A 146 -12.12 -0.28 -24.54
C ILE A 146 -12.88 -0.59 -23.27
N VAL A 147 -14.15 -0.98 -23.42
CA VAL A 147 -15.03 -1.38 -22.31
C VAL A 147 -15.50 -2.82 -22.54
N ASN A 148 -15.16 -3.71 -21.61
CA ASN A 148 -15.65 -5.09 -21.66
C ASN A 148 -17.05 -5.18 -21.03
N LYS A 149 -18.07 -4.84 -21.83
CA LYS A 149 -19.48 -4.81 -21.38
C LYS A 149 -19.97 -6.18 -20.89
N ASP A 150 -19.48 -7.27 -21.46
CA ASP A 150 -19.91 -8.62 -21.08
C ASP A 150 -19.35 -9.02 -19.72
N LYS A 151 -18.08 -8.73 -19.43
CA LYS A 151 -17.53 -8.93 -18.08
C LYS A 151 -18.24 -8.08 -17.03
N ILE A 152 -18.54 -6.82 -17.35
CA ILE A 152 -19.30 -5.93 -16.45
C ILE A 152 -20.69 -6.52 -16.20
N ARG A 153 -21.40 -6.94 -17.26
CA ARG A 153 -22.73 -7.54 -17.14
C ARG A 153 -22.71 -8.82 -16.32
N ASN A 154 -21.73 -9.71 -16.55
CA ASN A 154 -21.59 -10.94 -15.78
C ASN A 154 -21.36 -10.67 -14.30
N PHE A 155 -20.46 -9.73 -13.98
CA PHE A 155 -20.24 -9.30 -12.59
C PHE A 155 -21.52 -8.74 -11.95
N LEU A 156 -22.25 -7.87 -12.65
CA LEU A 156 -23.50 -7.30 -12.13
C LEU A 156 -24.59 -8.36 -11.94
N ASN A 157 -24.63 -9.39 -12.80
CA ASN A 157 -25.59 -10.49 -12.69
C ASN A 157 -25.31 -11.44 -11.51
N GLU A 158 -24.10 -11.43 -10.96
CA GLU A 158 -23.75 -12.20 -9.76
C GLU A 158 -24.26 -11.55 -8.46
N LEU A 159 -24.61 -10.27 -8.51
CA LEU A 159 -25.04 -9.50 -7.35
C LEU A 159 -26.46 -9.89 -6.91
N GLN A 160 -26.61 -10.10 -5.61
CA GLN A 160 -27.87 -10.43 -4.96
C GLN A 160 -28.35 -9.27 -4.10
N TYR A 161 -29.60 -8.86 -4.27
CA TYR A 161 -30.19 -7.81 -3.46
C TYR A 161 -30.60 -8.32 -2.06
N PRO A 162 -30.63 -7.45 -1.04
CA PRO A 162 -30.21 -6.04 -1.08
C PRO A 162 -28.69 -5.88 -1.27
N LEU A 163 -28.28 -4.76 -1.90
CA LEU A 163 -26.87 -4.40 -2.05
C LEU A 163 -26.45 -3.52 -0.87
N TYR A 164 -25.34 -3.88 -0.23
CA TYR A 164 -24.77 -3.14 0.90
C TYR A 164 -23.48 -2.46 0.45
N TYR A 165 -23.51 -1.15 0.27
CA TYR A 165 -22.31 -0.36 0.00
C TYR A 165 -21.69 0.04 1.33
N LEU A 166 -20.59 -0.61 1.69
CA LEU A 166 -19.92 -0.45 2.97
C LEU A 166 -18.57 0.24 2.78
N ASP A 167 -18.23 1.11 3.72
CA ASP A 167 -16.92 1.74 3.80
C ASP A 167 -16.54 1.95 5.27
N PHE A 168 -15.27 1.71 5.61
CA PHE A 168 -14.74 1.87 6.96
C PHE A 168 -13.65 2.95 6.97
N GLU A 169 -13.72 3.85 7.95
CA GLU A 169 -12.57 4.67 8.29
C GLU A 169 -11.86 4.08 9.51
N THR A 170 -10.54 3.96 9.38
CA THR A 170 -9.69 3.37 10.40
C THR A 170 -8.54 4.29 10.75
N PHE A 171 -8.04 4.16 11.97
CA PHE A 171 -6.74 4.70 12.35
C PHE A 171 -5.83 3.56 12.83
N ASP A 172 -4.53 3.81 12.82
CA ASP A 172 -3.53 2.86 13.29
C ASP A 172 -2.37 3.57 13.97
N THR A 173 -2.09 3.17 15.21
CA THR A 173 -1.06 3.81 16.03
C THR A 173 0.05 2.82 16.39
N ALA A 174 1.29 3.32 16.48
CA ALA A 174 2.42 2.51 16.95
C ALA A 174 2.25 2.06 18.41
N ILE A 175 1.65 2.92 19.24
CA ILE A 175 1.29 2.61 20.62
C ILE A 175 -0.20 2.26 20.64
N PRO A 176 -0.59 1.03 20.97
CA PRO A 176 -2.00 0.66 20.98
C PRO A 176 -2.75 1.45 22.04
N ILE A 177 -3.95 1.94 21.71
CA ILE A 177 -4.77 2.76 22.62
C ILE A 177 -5.69 1.87 23.45
N PHE A 178 -6.35 0.92 22.78
CA PHE A 178 -7.35 0.05 23.39
C PHE A 178 -6.77 -1.30 23.80
N ASP A 179 -7.37 -1.93 24.81
CA ASP A 179 -7.02 -3.31 25.16
C ASP A 179 -7.39 -4.24 23.99
N GLN A 180 -6.72 -5.40 23.90
CA GLN A 180 -6.89 -6.30 22.75
C GLN A 180 -6.54 -5.66 21.40
N SER A 181 -5.71 -4.61 21.38
CA SER A 181 -5.18 -4.04 20.14
C SER A 181 -3.66 -4.14 20.08
N ARG A 182 -3.14 -4.15 18.85
CA ARG A 182 -1.70 -4.28 18.55
C ARG A 182 -1.15 -3.05 17.83
N PRO A 183 0.18 -2.85 17.83
CA PRO A 183 0.79 -1.78 17.05
C PRO A 183 0.42 -1.83 15.57
N TYR A 184 0.06 -0.67 15.02
CA TYR A 184 -0.38 -0.48 13.64
C TYR A 184 -1.59 -1.31 13.22
N GLN A 185 -2.35 -1.84 14.18
CA GLN A 185 -3.63 -2.46 13.90
C GLN A 185 -4.62 -1.41 13.40
N LYS A 186 -5.35 -1.73 12.31
CA LYS A 186 -6.44 -0.90 11.82
C LYS A 186 -7.61 -0.96 12.81
N ILE A 187 -7.90 0.15 13.46
CA ILE A 187 -9.02 0.30 14.39
C ILE A 187 -10.13 1.10 13.68
N PRO A 188 -11.26 0.48 13.32
CA PRO A 188 -12.36 1.19 12.70
C PRO A 188 -13.07 2.07 13.72
N PHE A 189 -13.23 3.35 13.39
CA PHE A 189 -13.90 4.34 14.22
C PHE A 189 -15.13 4.94 13.54
N GLN A 190 -15.30 4.68 12.24
CA GLN A 190 -16.45 5.11 11.46
C GLN A 190 -16.82 4.03 10.43
N TYR A 191 -18.11 3.93 10.10
CA TYR A 191 -18.54 3.34 8.83
C TYR A 191 -19.62 4.17 8.17
N SER A 192 -19.72 4.00 6.85
CA SER A 192 -20.87 4.41 6.05
C SER A 192 -21.49 3.17 5.42
N LEU A 193 -22.80 3.02 5.54
CA LEU A 193 -23.55 1.89 4.99
C LEU A 193 -24.73 2.41 4.19
N HIS A 194 -24.75 2.12 2.89
CA HIS A 194 -25.94 2.31 2.06
C HIS A 194 -26.54 0.96 1.72
N ILE A 195 -27.85 0.81 1.93
CA ILE A 195 -28.59 -0.40 1.62
C ILE A 195 -29.55 -0.08 0.47
N GLN A 196 -29.31 -0.70 -0.68
CA GLN A 196 -30.17 -0.57 -1.86
C GLN A 196 -31.02 -1.82 -2.04
N ASP A 197 -32.32 -1.66 -2.14
CA ASP A 197 -33.24 -2.75 -2.47
C ASP A 197 -33.41 -2.95 -3.98
N GLU A 198 -34.14 -4.01 -4.36
CA GLU A 198 -34.43 -4.37 -5.75
C GLU A 198 -35.23 -3.30 -6.51
N ASN A 199 -35.91 -2.39 -5.80
CA ASN A 199 -36.68 -1.28 -6.37
C ASN A 199 -35.85 0.01 -6.46
N ASN A 200 -34.53 -0.08 -6.28
CA ASN A 200 -33.59 1.05 -6.23
C ASN A 200 -33.83 2.05 -5.09
N LYS A 201 -34.55 1.65 -4.04
CA LYS A 201 -34.67 2.49 -2.84
C LYS A 201 -33.40 2.32 -2.01
N VAL A 202 -32.79 3.45 -1.67
CA VAL A 202 -31.58 3.49 -0.85
C VAL A 202 -31.91 3.98 0.55
N LYS A 203 -31.43 3.27 1.56
CA LYS A 203 -31.37 3.73 2.95
C LYS A 203 -29.92 3.92 3.35
N HIS A 204 -29.65 4.95 4.15
CA HIS A 204 -28.32 5.25 4.66
C HIS A 204 -28.29 5.05 6.17
N PHE A 205 -27.20 4.46 6.63
CA PHE A 205 -26.81 4.32 8.02
C PHE A 205 -25.34 4.70 8.17
N ASP A 206 -25.00 5.25 9.32
CA ASP A 206 -23.63 5.59 9.66
C ASP A 206 -23.33 5.34 11.13
N PHE A 207 -22.05 5.24 11.42
CA PHE A 207 -21.52 5.29 12.76
C PHE A 207 -20.26 6.15 12.73
N LEU A 208 -20.12 7.03 13.73
CA LEU A 208 -18.89 7.76 14.00
C LEU A 208 -18.66 7.77 15.51
N ALA A 209 -17.51 7.27 15.94
CA ALA A 209 -17.09 7.32 17.33
C ALA A 209 -16.97 8.78 17.81
N ARG A 210 -17.63 9.11 18.94
CA ARG A 210 -17.66 10.47 19.51
C ARG A 210 -17.03 10.57 20.90
N SER A 211 -16.34 9.52 21.34
CA SER A 211 -15.74 9.47 22.67
C SER A 211 -14.41 8.72 22.64
N GLU A 212 -13.61 8.89 23.69
CA GLU A 212 -12.33 8.19 23.91
C GLU A 212 -12.49 6.69 24.26
N LYS A 213 -13.73 6.17 24.28
CA LYS A 213 -13.97 4.73 24.48
C LYS A 213 -13.57 3.95 23.24
N ASP A 214 -13.27 2.66 23.42
CA ASP A 214 -13.05 1.74 22.31
C ASP A 214 -14.28 1.72 21.39
N PRO A 215 -14.14 2.13 20.11
CA PRO A 215 -15.27 2.22 19.20
C PRO A 215 -15.71 0.85 18.67
N ARG A 216 -14.82 -0.17 18.71
CA ARG A 216 -15.03 -1.45 18.04
C ARG A 216 -16.29 -2.19 18.51
N PRO A 217 -16.60 -2.28 19.82
CA PRO A 217 -17.81 -2.96 20.27
C PRO A 217 -19.11 -2.27 19.83
N GLU A 218 -19.19 -0.93 19.95
CA GLU A 218 -20.39 -0.20 19.52
C GLU A 218 -20.56 -0.25 18.01
N LEU A 219 -19.45 -0.16 17.27
CA LEU A 219 -19.42 -0.29 15.82
C LEU A 219 -19.99 -1.63 15.37
N LEU A 220 -19.55 -2.74 15.98
CA LEU A 220 -20.02 -4.09 15.69
C LEU A 220 -21.50 -4.28 16.04
N ASP A 221 -21.95 -3.78 17.20
CA ASP A 221 -23.35 -3.86 17.63
C ASP A 221 -24.29 -3.12 16.66
N ARG A 222 -23.91 -1.94 16.18
CA ARG A 222 -24.72 -1.17 15.22
C ARG A 222 -24.71 -1.82 13.85
N LEU A 223 -23.52 -2.13 13.31
CA LEU A 223 -23.40 -2.73 11.99
C LEU A 223 -24.19 -4.03 11.91
N GLY A 224 -24.12 -4.87 12.95
CA GLY A 224 -24.84 -6.14 13.03
C GLY A 224 -26.37 -6.03 13.12
N LYS A 225 -26.90 -4.86 13.51
CA LYS A 225 -28.35 -4.59 13.48
C LYS A 225 -28.82 -4.07 12.12
N GLU A 226 -27.92 -3.51 11.32
CA GLU A 226 -28.25 -2.80 10.08
C GLU A 226 -28.04 -3.67 8.84
N ILE A 227 -27.01 -4.51 8.84
CA ILE A 227 -26.73 -5.43 7.73
C ILE A 227 -27.54 -6.73 7.89
N GLY A 228 -28.12 -7.22 6.80
CA GLY A 228 -28.90 -8.45 6.79
C GLY A 228 -28.06 -9.70 6.48
N GLN A 229 -28.65 -10.88 6.68
CA GLN A 229 -28.00 -12.19 6.43
C GLN A 229 -27.92 -12.58 4.95
N THR A 230 -28.57 -11.82 4.07
CA THR A 230 -28.63 -12.09 2.62
C THR A 230 -28.35 -10.82 1.84
N GLY A 231 -27.77 -10.98 0.66
CA GLY A 231 -27.45 -9.89 -0.26
C GLY A 231 -25.96 -9.84 -0.58
N SER A 232 -25.54 -8.81 -1.30
CA SER A 232 -24.15 -8.63 -1.72
C SER A 232 -23.57 -7.37 -1.10
N VAL A 233 -22.40 -7.50 -0.49
CA VAL A 233 -21.62 -6.37 0.03
C VAL A 233 -20.69 -5.86 -1.07
N ILE A 234 -20.82 -4.58 -1.39
CA ILE A 234 -20.06 -3.88 -2.42
C ILE A 234 -19.14 -2.87 -1.74
N VAL A 235 -17.85 -2.97 -2.04
CA VAL A 235 -16.78 -2.17 -1.44
C VAL A 235 -15.76 -1.83 -2.53
N PHE A 236 -15.05 -0.72 -2.38
CA PHE A 236 -14.05 -0.30 -3.37
C PHE A 236 -12.77 -1.15 -3.29
N ASN A 237 -12.29 -1.44 -2.08
CA ASN A 237 -11.06 -2.20 -1.86
C ASN A 237 -11.31 -3.44 -0.99
N LYS A 238 -12.01 -4.44 -1.53
CA LYS A 238 -12.44 -5.66 -0.82
C LYS A 238 -11.42 -6.29 0.13
N THR A 239 -10.13 -6.23 -0.18
CA THR A 239 -9.06 -6.75 0.70
C THR A 239 -8.98 -5.98 2.01
N PHE A 240 -9.14 -4.66 1.98
CA PHE A 240 -9.13 -3.78 3.15
C PHE A 240 -10.33 -4.03 4.06
N GLU A 241 -11.57 -3.96 3.57
CA GLU A 241 -12.74 -4.12 4.46
C GLU A 241 -12.84 -5.54 5.02
N ILE A 242 -12.48 -6.57 4.24
CA ILE A 242 -12.35 -7.94 4.76
C ILE A 242 -11.26 -8.02 5.83
N GLY A 243 -10.13 -7.34 5.65
CA GLY A 243 -9.05 -7.29 6.63
C GLY A 243 -9.50 -6.69 7.96
N VAL A 244 -10.26 -5.58 7.91
CA VAL A 244 -10.85 -4.94 9.09
C VAL A 244 -11.82 -5.89 9.80
N LEU A 245 -12.76 -6.48 9.05
CA LEU A 245 -13.76 -7.40 9.60
C LEU A 245 -13.11 -8.63 10.25
N LYS A 246 -12.15 -9.27 9.58
CA LYS A 246 -11.42 -10.41 10.17
C LYS A 246 -10.73 -10.04 11.47
N LYS A 247 -10.10 -8.86 11.52
CA LYS A 247 -9.42 -8.41 12.74
C LYS A 247 -10.42 -8.13 13.86
N LEU A 248 -11.58 -7.56 13.55
CA LEU A 248 -12.67 -7.40 14.51
C LEU A 248 -13.16 -8.76 15.05
N ALA A 249 -13.30 -9.78 14.19
CA ALA A 249 -13.69 -11.12 14.61
C ALA A 249 -12.63 -11.79 15.52
N GLU A 250 -11.34 -11.58 15.24
CA GLU A 250 -10.25 -12.06 16.12
C GLU A 250 -10.28 -11.37 17.50
N ASP A 251 -10.54 -10.07 17.53
CA ASP A 251 -10.52 -9.28 18.76
C ASP A 251 -11.78 -9.49 19.61
N PHE A 252 -12.93 -9.74 18.96
CA PHE A 252 -14.24 -9.95 19.58
C PHE A 252 -14.94 -11.21 19.02
N PRO A 253 -14.51 -12.42 19.44
CA PRO A 253 -15.03 -13.67 18.91
C PRO A 253 -16.54 -13.87 19.08
N GLU A 254 -17.18 -13.18 20.03
CA GLU A 254 -18.63 -13.20 20.20
C GLU A 254 -19.41 -12.62 19.00
N TYR A 255 -18.75 -11.86 18.14
CA TYR A 255 -19.31 -11.35 16.87
C TYR A 255 -18.90 -12.20 15.65
N GLU A 256 -18.15 -13.29 15.82
CA GLU A 256 -17.65 -14.11 14.70
C GLU A 256 -18.80 -14.72 13.88
N SER A 257 -19.90 -15.13 14.50
CA SER A 257 -21.06 -15.66 13.75
C SER A 257 -21.74 -14.62 12.86
N PHE A 258 -21.51 -13.35 13.15
CA PHE A 258 -22.04 -12.22 12.41
C PHE A 258 -21.12 -11.81 11.24
N ILE A 259 -19.80 -11.85 11.46
CA ILE A 259 -18.76 -11.38 10.54
C ILE A 259 -18.42 -12.42 9.45
#